data_AF-A0A015KSP1-F1
#
_entry.id   AF-A0A015KSP1-F1
#
_cell.length_a   1.000
_cell.length_b   1.000
_cell.length_c   1.000
_cell.angle_alpha   90.00
_cell.angle_beta   90.00
_cell.angle_gamma   90.00
#
_symmetry.space_group_name_H-M   'P 1'
#
loop_
_entity.id
_entity.type
_entity.pdbx_description
1 polymer ?
#
loop_
_entity_poly.entity_id
_entity_poly.type
_entity_poly.pdbx_seq_one_letter_code
_entity_poly.pdbx_strand_id
1 'polypeptide(L)'
;MNSFECISSECDVDLTIEFVQQQLKKPDRSLRLVKKVQNLNDAITSIFPSKFFPKLSIDNFTPLLAKQLNQHICNVLIDDAGQYRIKYVMPAQENFVYMSPYLIEDRMNELFRQCREKFKKEDLQLEEAVKFGACFYSHFLSIPPFPGNLIAGSCD
;
A
#
# COMPACT_ATOMS: atom_id res chain seq x y z
N MET A 1 -2.29 13.78 -6.04
CA MET A 1 -2.50 13.39 -4.64
C MET A 1 -1.29 12.59 -4.21
N ASN A 2 -0.35 13.24 -3.51
CA ASN A 2 0.91 12.63 -3.10
C ASN A 2 0.69 11.82 -1.83
N SER A 3 1.35 10.67 -1.70
CA SER A 3 1.22 9.73 -0.58
C SER A 3 1.42 10.36 0.82
N PHE A 4 2.13 11.50 0.88
CA PHE A 4 2.32 12.31 2.09
C PHE A 4 1.07 13.07 2.54
N GLU A 5 0.30 13.66 1.61
CA GLU A 5 -0.93 14.41 1.93
C GLU A 5 -2.01 13.49 2.53
N CYS A 6 -2.01 12.22 2.14
CA CYS A 6 -2.96 11.23 2.65
C CYS A 6 -2.68 10.87 4.12
N ILE A 7 -1.41 10.81 4.51
CA ILE A 7 -1.01 10.48 5.89
C ILE A 7 -1.23 11.67 6.82
N SER A 8 -1.02 12.91 6.35
CA SER A 8 -1.27 14.12 7.16
C SER A 8 -2.75 14.37 7.41
N SER A 9 -3.63 13.94 6.51
CA SER A 9 -5.08 14.10 6.68
C SER A 9 -5.71 13.26 7.80
N GLU A 10 -4.98 12.29 8.36
CA GLU A 10 -5.47 11.35 9.38
C GLU A 10 -5.17 11.80 10.82
N CYS A 11 -4.49 12.93 11.05
CA CYS A 11 -4.03 13.31 12.39
C CYS A 11 -3.91 14.84 12.58
N ASP A 12 -4.22 15.35 13.77
CA ASP A 12 -4.00 16.76 14.19
C ASP A 12 -2.50 17.14 14.34
N VAL A 13 -1.61 16.36 13.75
CA VAL A 13 -0.16 16.50 13.91
C VAL A 13 0.47 16.78 12.56
N ASP A 14 1.19 17.91 12.47
CA ASP A 14 2.02 18.22 11.31
C ASP A 14 3.08 17.12 11.12
N LEU A 15 2.93 16.33 10.06
CA LEU A 15 3.89 15.31 9.64
C LEU A 15 5.13 15.98 9.04
N THR A 16 6.03 16.43 9.92
CA THR A 16 7.35 16.91 9.53
C THR A 16 8.38 15.79 9.52
N ILE A 17 9.49 16.00 8.80
CA ILE A 17 10.62 15.06 8.79
C ILE A 17 11.18 14.93 10.22
N GLU A 18 11.24 16.04 10.96
CA GLU A 18 11.70 16.10 12.34
C GLU A 18 10.80 15.27 13.25
N PHE A 19 9.47 15.36 13.09
CA PHE A 19 8.52 14.55 13.84
C PHE A 19 8.75 13.05 13.58
N VAL A 20 8.82 12.63 12.31
CA VAL A 20 9.07 11.24 11.93
C VAL A 20 10.39 10.72 12.53
N GLN A 21 11.47 11.49 12.42
CA GLN A 21 12.77 11.12 12.98
C GLN A 21 12.75 11.01 14.52
N GLN A 22 12.05 11.90 15.21
CA GLN A 22 11.90 11.83 16.66
C GLN A 22 11.12 10.60 17.08
N GLN A 23 10.00 10.31 16.42
CA GLN A 23 9.13 9.18 16.75
C GLN A 23 9.79 7.82 16.45
N LEU A 24 10.65 7.75 15.43
CA LEU A 24 11.48 6.57 15.18
C LEU A 24 12.53 6.33 16.30
N LYS A 25 12.99 7.38 16.99
CA LYS A 25 13.96 7.28 18.10
C LYS A 25 13.31 7.07 19.46
N LYS A 26 12.21 7.78 19.74
CA LYS A 26 11.46 7.78 21.00
C LYS A 26 9.97 7.76 20.68
N PRO A 27 9.39 6.56 20.45
CA PRO A 27 8.02 6.48 20.00
C PRO A 27 7.01 6.75 21.12
N ASP A 28 6.10 7.69 20.86
CA ASP A 28 4.85 7.77 21.60
C ASP A 28 3.87 6.73 21.06
N ARG A 29 3.70 5.65 21.82
CA ARG A 29 2.89 4.49 21.43
C ARG A 29 1.38 4.76 21.52
N SER A 30 0.95 5.88 22.09
CA SER A 30 -0.45 6.26 22.15
C SER A 30 -0.98 6.81 20.82
N LEU A 31 -0.08 7.26 19.93
CA LEU A 31 -0.44 7.86 18.65
C LEU A 31 -0.54 6.80 17.55
N ARG A 32 -1.74 6.63 16.98
CA ARG A 32 -2.00 5.75 15.83
C ARG A 32 -1.05 6.03 14.66
N LEU A 33 -0.78 7.31 14.39
CA LEU A 33 0.15 7.76 13.36
C LEU A 33 1.59 7.26 13.59
N VAL A 34 2.08 7.33 14.83
CA VAL A 34 3.43 6.85 15.18
C VAL A 34 3.53 5.36 14.91
N LYS A 35 2.49 4.60 15.24
CA LYS A 35 2.45 3.16 14.96
C LYS A 35 2.44 2.86 13.45
N LYS A 36 1.71 3.65 12.64
CA LYS A 36 1.74 3.55 11.16
C LYS A 36 3.13 3.81 10.59
N VAL A 37 3.83 4.84 11.08
CA VAL A 37 5.21 5.17 10.69
C VAL A 37 6.19 4.04 11.05
N GLN A 38 6.08 3.49 12.26
CA GLN A 38 6.89 2.34 12.70
C GLN A 38 6.65 1.12 11.81
N ASN A 39 5.38 0.75 11.62
CA ASN A 39 5.00 -0.40 10.82
C ASN A 39 5.48 -0.27 9.36
N LEU A 40 5.45 0.94 8.78
CA LEU A 40 6.02 1.22 7.47
C LEU A 40 7.53 1.00 7.44
N ASN A 41 8.26 1.54 8.43
CA ASN A 41 9.71 1.34 8.53
C ASN A 41 10.06 -0.14 8.72
N ASP A 42 9.29 -0.88 9.53
CA ASP A 42 9.47 -2.30 9.77
C ASP A 42 9.16 -3.14 8.52
N ALA A 43 8.13 -2.79 7.76
CA ALA A 43 7.84 -3.41 6.47
C ALA A 43 9.00 -3.20 5.49
N ILE A 44 9.54 -1.97 5.42
CA ILE A 44 10.69 -1.65 4.57
C ILE A 44 11.93 -2.47 4.96
N THR A 45 12.22 -2.58 6.27
CA THR A 45 13.42 -3.26 6.76
C THR A 45 13.32 -4.79 6.73
N SER A 46 12.13 -5.35 6.89
CA SER A 46 11.91 -6.80 6.94
C SER A 46 11.72 -7.45 5.57
N ILE A 47 11.01 -6.78 4.66
CA ILE A 47 10.62 -7.35 3.36
C ILE A 47 11.67 -7.05 2.29
N PHE A 48 12.33 -5.89 2.36
CA PHE A 48 13.26 -5.48 1.34
C PHE A 48 14.72 -5.70 1.77
N PRO A 49 15.49 -6.54 1.06
CA PRO A 49 16.87 -6.88 1.45
C PRO A 49 17.86 -5.70 1.38
N SER A 50 17.47 -4.58 0.74
CA SER A 50 18.22 -3.33 0.72
C SER A 50 17.24 -2.15 0.61
N LYS A 51 17.47 -1.09 1.42
CA LYS A 51 16.59 0.09 1.49
C LYS A 51 16.65 0.98 0.23
N PHE A 52 17.82 1.09 -0.39
CA PHE A 52 18.04 2.03 -1.50
C PHE A 52 17.91 1.37 -2.87
N PHE A 53 18.12 0.05 -2.93
CA PHE A 53 18.00 -0.75 -4.16
C PHE A 53 17.50 -2.15 -3.79
N PRO A 54 16.23 -2.30 -3.44
CA PRO A 54 15.67 -3.60 -3.12
C PRO A 54 15.88 -4.56 -4.28
N LYS A 55 16.82 -5.50 -4.12
CA LYS A 55 17.05 -6.57 -5.09
C LYS A 55 15.98 -7.65 -4.88
N LEU A 56 14.74 -7.27 -5.13
CA LEU A 56 13.59 -8.18 -5.07
C LEU A 56 13.39 -8.76 -6.48
N SER A 57 13.41 -10.09 -6.60
CA SER A 57 13.03 -10.71 -7.88
C SER A 57 11.60 -10.31 -8.24
N ILE A 58 11.35 -10.07 -9.53
CA ILE A 58 9.99 -9.88 -10.04
C ILE A 58 9.08 -11.08 -9.75
N ASP A 59 9.65 -12.28 -9.53
CA ASP A 59 8.90 -13.47 -9.12
C ASP A 59 8.23 -13.31 -7.75
N ASN A 60 8.80 -12.50 -6.87
CA ASN A 60 8.23 -12.23 -5.55
C ASN A 60 7.07 -11.24 -5.63
N PHE A 61 6.89 -10.53 -6.75
CA PHE A 61 5.82 -9.56 -6.95
C PHE A 61 4.47 -10.25 -7.16
N THR A 62 3.85 -10.67 -6.06
CA THR A 62 2.64 -11.49 -6.02
C THR A 62 1.55 -10.85 -5.15
N PRO A 63 0.28 -11.27 -5.28
CA PRO A 63 -0.77 -10.85 -4.37
C PRO A 63 -0.47 -11.21 -2.91
N LEU A 64 0.27 -12.30 -2.66
CA LEU A 64 0.74 -12.67 -1.33
C LEU A 64 1.67 -11.60 -0.74
N LEU A 65 2.61 -11.07 -1.53
CA LEU A 65 3.47 -9.96 -1.10
C LEU A 65 2.64 -8.73 -0.72
N ALA A 66 1.60 -8.41 -1.49
CA ALA A 66 0.70 -7.30 -1.17
C ALA A 66 -0.06 -7.53 0.15
N LYS A 67 -0.56 -8.75 0.39
CA LYS A 67 -1.19 -9.13 1.66
C LYS A 67 -0.21 -9.01 2.83
N GLN A 68 1.03 -9.48 2.67
CA GLN A 68 2.08 -9.37 3.69
C GLN A 68 2.43 -7.90 3.97
N LEU A 69 2.61 -7.08 2.94
CA LEU A 69 2.84 -5.64 3.10
C LEU A 69 1.69 -4.98 3.86
N ASN A 70 0.44 -5.26 3.49
CA ASN A 70 -0.72 -4.72 4.19
C ASN A 70 -0.78 -5.21 5.65
N GLN A 71 -0.49 -6.49 5.90
CA GLN A 71 -0.44 -7.07 7.25
C GLN A 71 0.60 -6.36 8.11
N HIS A 72 1.83 -6.16 7.59
CA HIS A 72 2.89 -5.47 8.33
C HIS A 72 2.51 -4.01 8.61
N ILE A 73 2.05 -3.29 7.59
CA ILE A 73 1.71 -1.86 7.69
C ILE A 73 0.53 -1.64 8.65
N CYS A 74 -0.50 -2.48 8.56
CA CYS A 74 -1.75 -2.31 9.31
C CYS A 74 -1.80 -3.12 10.62
N ASN A 75 -0.72 -3.81 10.97
CA ASN A 75 -0.64 -4.60 12.21
C ASN A 75 -1.05 -3.73 13.41
N VAL A 76 -1.99 -4.22 14.22
CA VAL A 76 -2.63 -3.54 15.37
C VAL A 76 -3.30 -2.19 15.07
N LEU A 77 -3.42 -1.81 13.79
CA LEU A 77 -4.18 -0.62 13.35
C LEU A 77 -5.58 -0.98 12.88
N ILE A 78 -5.78 -2.19 12.37
CA ILE A 78 -7.06 -2.79 11.96
C ILE A 78 -7.04 -4.30 12.27
N ASP A 79 -8.21 -4.89 12.49
CA ASP A 79 -8.33 -6.30 12.88
C ASP A 79 -8.10 -7.28 11.71
N ASP A 80 -8.38 -6.86 10.49
CA ASP A 80 -8.37 -7.67 9.26
C ASP A 80 -7.16 -7.37 8.37
N ALA A 81 -6.04 -6.94 8.97
CA ALA A 81 -4.79 -6.65 8.28
C ALA A 81 -4.29 -7.86 7.46
N GLY A 82 -4.03 -7.62 6.17
CA GLY A 82 -3.61 -8.65 5.21
C GLY A 82 -4.76 -9.43 4.55
N GLN A 83 -6.01 -9.21 4.97
CA GLN A 83 -7.19 -9.82 4.35
C GLN A 83 -7.81 -8.89 3.30
N TYR A 84 -8.39 -9.47 2.25
CA TYR A 84 -9.18 -8.66 1.33
C TYR A 84 -10.47 -8.18 1.99
N ARG A 85 -10.93 -6.99 1.61
CA ARG A 85 -12.20 -6.48 2.12
C ARG A 85 -13.35 -7.39 1.69
N ILE A 86 -14.29 -7.61 2.60
CA ILE A 86 -15.54 -8.33 2.35
C ILE A 86 -16.73 -7.38 2.16
N LYS A 87 -16.54 -6.09 2.46
CA LYS A 87 -17.56 -5.04 2.34
C LYS A 87 -17.38 -4.25 1.04
N TYR A 88 -18.48 -3.76 0.50
CA TYR A 88 -18.47 -2.77 -0.57
C TYR A 88 -17.94 -1.44 -0.02
N VAL A 89 -17.16 -0.73 -0.83
CA VAL A 89 -16.58 0.57 -0.49
C VAL A 89 -16.73 1.51 -1.68
N MET A 90 -16.73 2.80 -1.40
CA MET A 90 -16.84 3.88 -2.39
C MET A 90 -15.78 4.95 -2.09
N PRO A 91 -15.32 5.71 -3.10
CA PRO A 91 -14.48 6.87 -2.85
C PRO A 91 -15.28 7.93 -2.10
N ALA A 92 -14.60 8.75 -1.30
CA ALA A 92 -15.22 9.90 -0.68
C ALA A 92 -15.76 10.85 -1.77
N GLN A 93 -16.95 11.40 -1.54
CA GLN A 93 -17.60 12.41 -2.41
C GLN A 93 -17.96 11.93 -3.83
N GLU A 94 -17.87 10.63 -4.12
CA GLU A 94 -18.21 10.04 -5.42
C GLU A 94 -19.44 9.15 -5.32
N ASN A 95 -20.17 8.93 -6.42
CA ASN A 95 -21.40 8.12 -6.43
C ASN A 95 -21.23 6.75 -7.09
N PHE A 96 -19.99 6.26 -7.24
CA PHE A 96 -19.73 4.92 -7.75
C PHE A 96 -19.17 4.00 -6.67
N VAL A 97 -19.57 2.74 -6.73
CA VAL A 97 -19.05 1.69 -5.86
C VAL A 97 -17.86 1.05 -6.56
N TYR A 98 -16.77 0.82 -5.83
CA TYR A 98 -15.63 0.06 -6.35
C TYR A 98 -16.03 -1.38 -6.70
N MET A 99 -15.12 -2.11 -7.33
CA MET A 99 -15.31 -3.51 -7.69
C MET A 99 -15.89 -4.34 -6.52
N SER A 100 -16.74 -5.30 -6.85
CA SER A 100 -17.31 -6.17 -5.82
C SER A 100 -16.24 -6.97 -5.06
N PRO A 101 -16.37 -7.14 -3.72
CA PRO A 101 -15.46 -7.96 -2.90
C PRO A 101 -15.12 -9.33 -3.49
N TYR A 102 -16.12 -10.04 -4.02
CA TYR A 102 -15.94 -11.40 -4.53
C TYR A 102 -15.10 -11.49 -5.82
N LEU A 103 -14.82 -10.36 -6.49
CA LEU A 103 -13.96 -10.30 -7.68
C LEU A 103 -12.52 -9.87 -7.37
N ILE A 104 -12.24 -9.44 -6.12
CA ILE A 104 -10.94 -8.85 -5.76
C ILE A 104 -9.83 -9.86 -5.96
N GLU A 105 -10.00 -11.10 -5.51
CA GLU A 105 -8.95 -12.12 -5.58
C GLU A 105 -8.55 -12.43 -7.01
N ASP A 106 -9.53 -12.72 -7.87
CA ASP A 106 -9.30 -12.97 -9.30
C ASP A 106 -8.63 -11.77 -9.98
N ARG A 107 -9.11 -10.55 -9.67
CA ARG A 107 -8.56 -9.35 -10.27
C ARG A 107 -7.14 -9.05 -9.82
N MET A 108 -6.83 -9.28 -8.54
CA MET A 108 -5.48 -9.13 -7.98
C MET A 108 -4.53 -10.18 -8.57
N ASN A 109 -4.96 -11.44 -8.67
CA ASN A 109 -4.18 -12.50 -9.30
C ASN A 109 -3.81 -12.12 -10.74
N GLU A 110 -4.79 -11.65 -11.51
CA GLU A 110 -4.57 -11.24 -12.89
C GLU A 110 -3.66 -10.02 -13.02
N LEU A 111 -3.89 -8.97 -12.23
CA LEU A 111 -3.10 -7.74 -12.27
C LEU A 111 -1.62 -8.01 -11.96
N PHE A 112 -1.33 -8.78 -10.92
CA PHE A 112 0.04 -9.12 -10.55
C PHE A 112 0.70 -10.05 -11.58
N ARG A 113 -0.05 -11.01 -12.16
CA ARG A 113 0.45 -11.88 -13.24
C ARG A 113 0.86 -11.06 -14.45
N GLN A 114 -0.01 -10.18 -14.94
CA GLN A 114 0.27 -9.30 -16.09
C GLN A 114 1.49 -8.42 -15.83
N CYS A 115 1.62 -7.85 -14.62
CA CYS A 115 2.78 -7.05 -14.26
C CYS A 115 4.07 -7.88 -14.34
N ARG A 116 4.09 -9.06 -13.69
CA ARG A 116 5.27 -9.94 -13.75
C ARG A 116 5.65 -10.32 -15.18
N GLU A 117 4.69 -10.66 -16.03
CA GLU A 117 4.94 -11.01 -17.44
C GLU A 117 5.56 -9.86 -18.22
N LYS A 118 5.10 -8.62 -18.02
CA LYS A 118 5.69 -7.45 -18.67
C LYS A 118 7.11 -7.16 -18.19
N PHE A 119 7.35 -7.27 -16.89
CA PHE A 119 8.65 -7.01 -16.27
C PHE A 119 9.68 -8.13 -16.45
N LYS A 120 9.25 -9.32 -16.91
CA LYS A 120 10.15 -10.44 -17.27
C LYS A 120 10.71 -10.37 -18.69
N LYS A 121 10.26 -9.41 -19.52
CA LYS A 121 10.81 -9.23 -20.86
C LYS A 121 12.27 -8.81 -20.79
N GLU A 122 13.14 -9.51 -21.53
CA GLU A 122 14.59 -9.29 -21.51
C GLU A 122 15.01 -7.90 -22.02
N ASP A 123 14.21 -7.30 -22.89
CA ASP A 123 14.47 -6.04 -23.59
C ASP A 123 13.57 -4.87 -23.12
N LEU A 124 12.99 -4.97 -21.91
CA LEU A 124 12.10 -3.94 -21.38
C LEU A 124 12.82 -2.59 -21.23
N GLN A 125 12.39 -1.61 -22.02
CA GLN A 125 12.93 -0.25 -21.97
C GLN A 125 12.46 0.49 -20.72
N LEU A 126 13.28 1.41 -20.20
CA LEU A 126 12.95 2.18 -18.99
C LEU A 126 11.62 2.93 -19.12
N GLU A 127 11.37 3.56 -20.27
CA GLU A 127 10.12 4.29 -20.53
C GLU A 127 8.90 3.35 -20.45
N GLU A 128 9.01 2.15 -21.01
CA GLU A 128 7.95 1.15 -20.94
C GLU A 128 7.75 0.64 -19.50
N ALA A 129 8.84 0.40 -18.77
CA ALA A 129 8.78 0.00 -17.36
C ALA A 129 8.05 1.04 -16.51
N VAL A 130 8.33 2.34 -16.71
CA VAL A 130 7.63 3.43 -16.03
C VAL A 130 6.15 3.45 -16.38
N LYS A 131 5.79 3.30 -17.66
CA LYS A 131 4.39 3.23 -18.11
C LYS A 131 3.64 2.05 -17.49
N PHE A 132 4.25 0.86 -17.47
CA PHE A 132 3.65 -0.32 -16.86
C PHE A 132 3.52 -0.18 -15.35
N GLY A 133 4.52 0.39 -14.66
CA GLY A 133 4.44 0.68 -13.24
C GLY A 133 3.30 1.64 -12.90
N ALA A 134 3.15 2.73 -13.65
CA ALA A 134 2.05 3.68 -13.49
C ALA A 134 0.68 3.03 -13.76
N CYS A 135 0.59 2.20 -14.80
CA CYS A 135 -0.61 1.45 -15.16
C CYS A 135 -1.01 0.46 -14.04
N PHE A 136 -0.05 -0.30 -13.53
CA PHE A 136 -0.25 -1.20 -12.39
C PHE A 136 -0.79 -0.42 -11.18
N TYR A 137 -0.15 0.71 -10.83
CA TYR A 137 -0.55 1.53 -9.69
C TYR A 137 -1.98 2.05 -9.82
N SER A 138 -2.33 2.60 -11.00
CA SER A 138 -3.68 3.08 -11.29
C SER A 138 -4.73 1.96 -11.16
N HIS A 139 -4.46 0.79 -11.74
CA HIS A 139 -5.37 -0.36 -11.64
C HIS A 139 -5.47 -0.88 -10.21
N PHE A 140 -4.37 -0.95 -9.46
CA PHE A 140 -4.38 -1.36 -8.06
C PHE A 140 -5.26 -0.45 -7.21
N LEU A 141 -5.15 0.88 -7.39
CA LEU A 141 -5.99 1.86 -6.70
C LEU A 141 -7.47 1.77 -7.07
N SER A 142 -7.80 1.27 -8.27
CA SER A 142 -9.20 1.07 -8.70
C SER A 142 -9.88 -0.17 -8.10
N ILE A 143 -9.13 -1.10 -7.49
CA ILE A 143 -9.66 -2.35 -6.89
C ILE A 143 -10.07 -2.16 -5.41
N PRO A 144 -9.62 -1.07 -4.76
CA PRO A 144 -9.09 -1.05 -3.38
C PRO A 144 -9.22 -2.39 -2.64
N PRO A 145 -8.20 -3.25 -2.66
CA PRO A 145 -8.36 -4.66 -2.24
C PRO A 145 -8.47 -4.86 -0.73
N PHE A 146 -7.93 -3.94 0.08
CA PHE A 146 -7.82 -4.10 1.53
C PHE A 146 -8.85 -3.26 2.30
N PRO A 147 -9.24 -3.71 3.49
CA PRO A 147 -10.05 -2.93 4.44
C PRO A 147 -9.21 -1.80 5.03
N GLY A 148 -9.88 -0.68 5.35
CA GLY A 148 -9.21 0.52 5.83
C GLY A 148 -8.47 1.23 4.70
N ASN A 149 -8.87 2.46 4.43
CA ASN A 149 -8.15 3.29 3.48
C ASN A 149 -6.82 3.71 4.12
N LEU A 150 -5.70 3.09 3.73
CA LEU A 150 -4.36 3.60 4.07
C LEU A 150 -4.05 4.97 3.43
N ILE A 151 -4.88 5.38 2.46
CA ILE A 151 -4.65 6.52 1.54
C ILE A 151 -5.82 7.52 1.53
N ALA A 152 -6.93 7.26 2.19
CA ALA A 152 -8.05 8.19 2.22
C ALA A 152 -8.63 8.24 3.62
N GLY A 153 -8.51 9.39 4.28
CA GLY A 153 -9.19 9.66 5.54
C GLY A 153 -10.65 9.27 5.43
N SER A 154 -11.04 8.18 6.09
CA SER A 154 -12.42 7.99 6.48
C SER A 154 -12.61 8.90 7.70
N CYS A 155 -13.25 10.05 7.48
CA CYS A 155 -13.99 10.71 8.53
C CYS A 155 -15.10 9.73 8.95
N ASP A 156 -15.08 9.31 10.22
CA ASP A 156 -16.31 8.89 10.89
C ASP A 156 -17.27 10.09 11.01
#